data_AF-A0A661VPI0-F1
#
_entry.id   AF-A0A661VPI0-F1
#
_cell.length_a   1.000
_cell.length_b   1.000
_cell.length_c   1.000
_cell.angle_alpha   90.00
_cell.angle_beta   90.00
_cell.angle_gamma   90.00
#
_symmetry.space_group_name_H-M   'P 1'
#
loop_
_entity.id
_entity.type
_entity.pdbx_description
1 polymer ?
#
loop_
_entity_poly.entity_id
_entity_poly.type
_entity_poly.pdbx_seq_one_letter_code
_entity_poly.pdbx_strand_id
1 'polypeptide(L)'
;MKTMMIIPTYWGRESDVGWQEGDAVYDHATPLDTEGTLARALKSLQVLEDRDFQLVILACATGEAIEDEVEAKVRGIVNQTCPGVETFIFSHSHLRAVQKVLEEAGQGEYAALLSLQGYSNIRNMGLFVPLVMGAEVVVLIDDDEVFEDPDFMRKAREFIGGRLLGTTIDGVAGYYLNEDGDYYDKVRKEPWMTYWDRFGSKAEAFDEIIGVEKPRLKCTPFAFGGCMVIHRNLFRVVPFDPRITRGEDTDYVINARMFGFNFFLDNQLAIKHLPPPKAHPIWQRFREDIYRLLYDRSKIVSQEKRPNMVLVEPEDFDPYPGAFLKDDLEDKILKTNLILALDYLADNDVQACRETLQNIWLARTDAVPKDNTFLNYLALQARWRDLCRYIEKEDKVKAQMLDIIRRGGIYYEEEQRQKARLKELYARGREPVTPDELAQLEFFADLTMEELEVLSRICDVGFYTEDEVILNEGQIGNTLYIVRSGSVRVVKGAPFEEVVLARVSKGEQLGELSLIADTPHMATVVADEPARIITIEKEAFFKVLDANGQIARKLLLRLAKTLGERLKETHERHLSLKTRAEMDVYMLL
;
A
#
# COMPACT_ATOMS: atom_id res chain seq x y z
N MET A 1 10.03 2.67 4.99
CA MET A 1 9.04 2.98 3.93
C MET A 1 7.69 2.45 4.36
N LYS A 2 6.63 3.25 4.30
CA LYS A 2 5.30 2.77 4.72
C LYS A 2 4.84 1.66 3.78
N THR A 3 4.71 0.45 4.30
CA THR A 3 4.44 -0.76 3.50
C THR A 3 3.07 -1.33 3.85
N MET A 4 2.34 -1.74 2.82
CA MET A 4 1.05 -2.40 2.98
C MET A 4 1.02 -3.71 2.23
N MET A 5 0.59 -4.78 2.90
CA MET A 5 0.28 -6.06 2.27
C MET A 5 -1.21 -6.11 1.95
N ILE A 6 -1.56 -6.52 0.74
CA ILE A 6 -2.94 -6.62 0.27
C ILE A 6 -3.24 -8.07 -0.08
N ILE A 7 -4.32 -8.59 0.51
CA ILE A 7 -4.85 -9.93 0.22
C ILE A 7 -6.30 -9.79 -0.26
N PRO A 8 -6.59 -9.95 -1.56
CA PRO A 8 -7.95 -10.10 -2.02
C PRO A 8 -8.45 -11.52 -1.71
N THR A 9 -9.72 -11.62 -1.33
CA THR A 9 -10.39 -12.89 -1.08
C THR A 9 -11.76 -12.88 -1.72
N TYR A 10 -12.08 -13.94 -2.45
CA TYR A 10 -13.24 -14.02 -3.34
C TYR A 10 -14.25 -14.99 -2.77
N TRP A 11 -15.47 -14.54 -2.52
CA TRP A 11 -16.51 -15.33 -1.87
C TRP A 11 -17.78 -15.40 -2.71
N GLY A 12 -18.20 -16.64 -2.97
CA GLY A 12 -19.44 -16.97 -3.65
C GLY A 12 -20.55 -17.38 -2.68
N ARG A 13 -21.74 -17.61 -3.22
CA ARG A 13 -22.88 -18.15 -2.48
C ARG A 13 -22.55 -19.53 -1.90
N GLU A 14 -23.37 -19.98 -0.96
CA GLU A 14 -23.26 -21.32 -0.40
C GLU A 14 -23.28 -22.40 -1.49
N SER A 15 -22.60 -23.52 -1.24
CA SER A 15 -22.31 -24.57 -2.22
C SER A 15 -23.57 -25.20 -2.83
N ASP A 16 -24.67 -25.24 -2.10
CA ASP A 16 -25.96 -25.77 -2.55
C ASP A 16 -26.74 -24.80 -3.44
N VAL A 17 -26.53 -23.49 -3.26
CA VAL A 17 -27.09 -22.43 -4.12
C VAL A 17 -26.29 -22.29 -5.40
N GLY A 18 -24.95 -22.28 -5.30
CA GLY A 18 -24.04 -22.08 -6.42
C GLY A 18 -24.16 -20.70 -7.08
N TRP A 19 -23.51 -20.54 -8.24
CA TRP A 19 -23.51 -19.31 -9.02
C TRP A 19 -24.91 -18.96 -9.57
N GLN A 20 -25.28 -17.67 -9.54
CA GLN A 20 -26.51 -17.15 -10.14
C GLN A 20 -26.23 -16.14 -11.26
N GLU A 21 -27.19 -15.98 -12.18
CA GLU A 21 -27.07 -14.99 -13.25
C GLU A 21 -26.86 -13.58 -12.68
N GLY A 22 -25.78 -12.93 -13.11
CA GLY A 22 -25.35 -11.63 -12.61
C GLY A 22 -24.20 -11.70 -11.59
N ASP A 23 -23.90 -12.87 -11.03
CA ASP A 23 -22.73 -13.03 -10.17
C ASP A 23 -21.42 -12.97 -10.99
N ALA A 24 -20.39 -12.33 -10.44
CA ALA A 24 -19.05 -12.34 -10.99
C ALA A 24 -18.43 -13.74 -10.96
N VAL A 25 -17.61 -14.04 -11.97
CA VAL A 25 -16.95 -15.34 -12.14
C VAL A 25 -15.47 -15.21 -11.79
N TYR A 26 -14.99 -16.08 -10.90
CA TYR A 26 -13.58 -16.21 -10.54
C TYR A 26 -13.18 -17.69 -10.57
N ASP A 27 -11.88 -17.96 -10.72
CA ASP A 27 -11.32 -19.30 -10.87
C ASP A 27 -11.58 -20.12 -9.60
N HIS A 28 -11.52 -19.47 -8.44
CA HIS A 28 -11.53 -20.07 -7.12
C HIS A 28 -12.35 -19.27 -6.09
N ALA A 29 -13.55 -18.79 -6.48
CA ALA A 29 -14.46 -18.17 -5.51
C ALA A 29 -14.85 -19.18 -4.41
N THR A 30 -14.60 -18.83 -3.16
CA THR A 30 -14.87 -19.67 -1.98
C THR A 30 -16.36 -19.61 -1.62
N PRO A 31 -17.09 -20.74 -1.58
CA PRO A 31 -18.46 -20.74 -1.09
C PRO A 31 -18.55 -20.33 0.40
N LEU A 32 -19.54 -19.52 0.76
CA LEU A 32 -19.72 -18.98 2.12
C LEU A 32 -19.79 -20.06 3.22
N ASP A 33 -20.30 -21.25 2.89
CA ASP A 33 -20.44 -22.40 3.78
C ASP A 33 -19.14 -23.20 3.98
N THR A 34 -18.05 -22.82 3.30
CA THR A 34 -16.73 -23.47 3.41
C THR A 34 -15.72 -22.62 4.19
N GLU A 35 -14.56 -23.20 4.51
CA GLU A 35 -13.47 -22.49 5.22
C GLU A 35 -12.65 -21.58 4.29
N GLY A 36 -12.48 -21.97 3.02
CA GLY A 36 -11.63 -21.27 2.07
C GLY A 36 -10.13 -21.38 2.37
N THR A 37 -9.36 -20.52 1.72
CA THR A 37 -7.88 -20.48 1.82
C THR A 37 -7.37 -19.35 2.72
N LEU A 38 -8.14 -18.26 2.85
CA LEU A 38 -7.78 -17.07 3.62
C LEU A 38 -7.30 -17.38 5.05
N ALA A 39 -8.01 -18.25 5.78
CA ALA A 39 -7.66 -18.54 7.17
C ALA A 39 -6.26 -19.15 7.29
N ARG A 40 -5.85 -19.97 6.32
CA ARG A 40 -4.50 -20.57 6.24
C ARG A 40 -3.45 -19.52 5.89
N ALA A 41 -3.72 -18.68 4.88
CA ALA A 41 -2.82 -17.59 4.51
C ALA A 41 -2.54 -16.66 5.71
N LEU A 42 -3.59 -16.24 6.41
CA LEU A 42 -3.46 -15.36 7.59
C LEU A 42 -2.71 -16.01 8.75
N LYS A 43 -2.93 -17.31 9.02
CA LYS A 43 -2.16 -18.03 10.05
C LYS A 43 -0.67 -18.07 9.72
N SER A 44 -0.31 -18.18 8.45
CA SER A 44 1.09 -18.27 8.02
C SER A 44 1.89 -16.99 8.20
N LEU A 45 1.21 -15.83 8.27
CA LEU A 45 1.86 -14.54 8.60
C LEU A 45 2.63 -14.56 9.92
N GLN A 46 2.29 -15.46 10.84
CA GLN A 46 2.99 -15.60 12.12
C GLN A 46 4.47 -15.97 11.96
N VAL A 47 4.86 -16.56 10.82
CA VAL A 47 6.24 -16.93 10.47
C VAL A 47 7.11 -15.69 10.23
N LEU A 48 6.52 -14.56 9.82
CA LEU A 48 7.26 -13.35 9.49
C LEU A 48 7.91 -12.72 10.73
N GLU A 49 9.23 -12.52 10.66
CA GLU A 49 9.99 -11.81 11.71
C GLU A 49 9.78 -10.29 11.63
N ASP A 50 9.76 -9.76 10.41
CA ASP A 50 9.50 -8.36 10.15
C ASP A 50 8.00 -8.09 10.04
N ARG A 51 7.46 -7.40 11.05
CA ARG A 51 6.03 -7.07 11.19
C ARG A 51 5.73 -5.59 10.98
N ASP A 52 6.69 -4.82 10.47
CA ASP A 52 6.53 -3.40 10.17
C ASP A 52 5.80 -3.20 8.83
N PHE A 53 4.52 -3.58 8.80
CA PHE A 53 3.60 -3.35 7.69
C PHE A 53 2.15 -3.39 8.17
N GLN A 54 1.25 -2.81 7.37
CA GLN A 54 -0.20 -2.90 7.57
C GLN A 54 -0.79 -3.92 6.60
N LEU A 55 -1.78 -4.68 7.03
CA LEU A 55 -2.48 -5.67 6.22
C LEU A 55 -3.85 -5.12 5.79
N VAL A 56 -4.20 -5.24 4.51
CA VAL A 56 -5.55 -4.95 4.00
C VAL A 56 -6.11 -6.21 3.36
N ILE A 57 -7.29 -6.63 3.82
CA ILE A 57 -8.05 -7.71 3.22
C ILE A 57 -9.15 -7.09 2.35
N LEU A 58 -9.12 -7.33 1.05
CA LEU A 58 -10.20 -6.94 0.15
C LEU A 58 -11.25 -8.05 0.14
N ALA A 59 -12.40 -7.80 0.78
CA ALA A 59 -13.49 -8.77 0.90
C ALA A 59 -14.43 -8.67 -0.31
N CYS A 60 -14.20 -9.53 -1.30
CA CYS A 60 -14.87 -9.50 -2.60
C CYS A 60 -15.99 -10.54 -2.68
N ALA A 61 -17.24 -10.08 -2.66
CA ALA A 61 -18.41 -10.89 -2.97
C ALA A 61 -18.58 -11.07 -4.48
N THR A 62 -19.04 -12.25 -4.92
CA THR A 62 -19.41 -12.46 -6.33
C THR A 62 -20.72 -11.78 -6.70
N GLY A 63 -21.64 -11.58 -5.76
CA GLY A 63 -22.95 -10.99 -6.02
C GLY A 63 -23.39 -10.02 -4.92
N GLU A 64 -24.19 -9.02 -5.29
CA GLU A 64 -24.66 -7.97 -4.38
C GLU A 64 -25.42 -8.52 -3.17
N ALA A 65 -26.20 -9.59 -3.39
CA ALA A 65 -27.04 -10.20 -2.36
C ALA A 65 -26.27 -10.82 -1.19
N ILE A 66 -24.97 -11.10 -1.34
CA ILE A 66 -24.15 -11.74 -0.32
C ILE A 66 -23.06 -10.83 0.27
N GLU A 67 -23.02 -9.55 -0.10
CA GLU A 67 -21.94 -8.64 0.29
C GLU A 67 -21.77 -8.49 1.81
N ASP A 68 -22.88 -8.35 2.53
CA ASP A 68 -22.87 -8.18 3.99
C ASP A 68 -22.44 -9.49 4.69
N GLU A 69 -22.85 -10.65 4.15
CA GLU A 69 -22.46 -11.97 4.63
C GLU A 69 -20.96 -12.22 4.44
N VAL A 70 -20.42 -11.84 3.28
CA VAL A 70 -19.00 -11.91 2.97
C VAL A 70 -18.19 -11.01 3.91
N GLU A 71 -18.63 -9.77 4.14
CA GLU A 71 -17.95 -8.89 5.10
C GLU A 71 -17.92 -9.50 6.51
N ALA A 72 -19.05 -10.04 6.98
CA ALA A 72 -19.15 -10.68 8.29
C ALA A 72 -18.27 -11.93 8.39
N LYS A 73 -18.25 -12.77 7.35
CA LYS A 73 -17.43 -13.99 7.27
C LYS A 73 -15.94 -13.66 7.33
N VAL A 74 -15.47 -12.75 6.47
CA VAL A 74 -14.05 -12.33 6.43
C VAL A 74 -13.63 -11.72 7.76
N ARG A 75 -14.49 -10.88 8.36
CA ARG A 75 -14.25 -10.32 9.71
C ARG A 75 -14.14 -11.41 10.77
N GLY A 76 -15.00 -12.43 10.71
CA GLY A 76 -14.92 -13.60 11.57
C GLY A 76 -13.59 -14.36 11.43
N ILE A 77 -13.14 -14.59 10.20
CA ILE A 77 -11.87 -15.27 9.91
C ILE A 77 -10.70 -14.47 10.50
N VAL A 78 -10.58 -13.18 10.18
CA VAL A 78 -9.46 -12.34 10.65
C VAL A 78 -9.41 -12.28 12.19
N ASN A 79 -10.56 -12.15 12.85
CA ASN A 79 -10.67 -12.16 14.31
C ASN A 79 -10.22 -13.50 14.93
N GLN A 80 -10.50 -14.63 14.27
CA GLN A 80 -10.11 -15.95 14.75
C GLN A 80 -8.63 -16.26 14.51
N THR A 81 -8.08 -15.82 13.37
CA THR A 81 -6.70 -16.12 12.98
C THR A 81 -5.67 -15.25 13.66
N CYS A 82 -6.05 -14.02 14.06
CA CYS A 82 -5.16 -13.05 14.69
C CYS A 82 -3.80 -12.90 13.94
N PRO A 83 -3.78 -12.30 12.73
CA PRO A 83 -2.57 -12.12 11.90
C PRO A 83 -1.30 -11.58 12.59
N GLY A 84 -1.41 -10.91 13.74
CA GLY A 84 -0.29 -10.34 14.49
C GLY A 84 0.26 -9.03 13.91
N VAL A 85 -0.47 -8.40 12.99
CA VAL A 85 -0.18 -7.09 12.36
C VAL A 85 -1.46 -6.25 12.28
N GLU A 86 -1.32 -4.92 12.21
CA GLU A 86 -2.49 -4.03 12.08
C GLU A 86 -3.25 -4.36 10.79
N THR A 87 -4.51 -4.76 10.92
CA THR A 87 -5.29 -5.34 9.81
C THR A 87 -6.54 -4.50 9.54
N PHE A 88 -6.83 -4.24 8.28
CA PHE A 88 -8.01 -3.53 7.81
C PHE A 88 -8.79 -4.42 6.85
N ILE A 89 -10.11 -4.46 7.00
CA ILE A 89 -11.00 -5.06 6.01
C ILE A 89 -11.58 -3.95 5.15
N PHE A 90 -11.51 -4.10 3.84
CA PHE A 90 -12.17 -3.24 2.88
C PHE A 90 -13.15 -4.06 2.04
N SER A 91 -14.44 -3.78 2.19
CA SER A 91 -15.54 -4.51 1.55
C SER A 91 -16.41 -3.57 0.69
N HIS A 92 -17.49 -4.09 0.13
CA HIS A 92 -18.45 -3.35 -0.69
C HIS A 92 -19.10 -2.17 0.06
N SER A 93 -19.32 -2.28 1.37
CA SER A 93 -19.86 -1.19 2.20
C SER A 93 -18.89 0.01 2.26
N HIS A 94 -17.59 -0.28 2.38
CA HIS A 94 -16.52 0.71 2.38
C HIS A 94 -16.36 1.36 1.00
N LEU A 95 -16.41 0.55 -0.07
CA LEU A 95 -16.36 1.04 -1.45
C LEU A 95 -17.49 2.04 -1.73
N ARG A 96 -18.75 1.70 -1.38
CA ARG A 96 -19.90 2.61 -1.55
C ARG A 96 -19.71 3.92 -0.83
N ALA A 97 -19.19 3.89 0.40
CA ALA A 97 -18.91 5.09 1.17
C ALA A 97 -17.81 5.96 0.53
N VAL A 98 -16.75 5.35 0.00
CA VAL A 98 -15.68 6.06 -0.73
C VAL A 98 -16.21 6.68 -2.02
N GLN A 99 -16.99 5.94 -2.80
CA GLN A 99 -17.60 6.44 -4.04
C GLN A 99 -18.52 7.64 -3.74
N LYS A 100 -19.34 7.56 -2.69
CA LYS A 100 -20.18 8.67 -2.24
C LYS A 100 -19.37 9.92 -1.89
N VAL A 101 -18.21 9.78 -1.24
CA VAL A 101 -17.33 10.91 -0.95
C VAL A 101 -16.83 11.57 -2.24
N LEU A 102 -16.47 10.79 -3.27
CA LEU A 102 -16.08 11.34 -4.58
C LEU A 102 -17.23 12.04 -5.28
N GLU A 103 -18.43 11.46 -5.25
CA GLU A 103 -19.64 12.05 -5.83
C GLU A 103 -19.99 13.40 -5.17
N GLU A 104 -19.99 13.45 -3.83
CA GLU A 104 -20.23 14.67 -3.05
C GLU A 104 -19.17 15.75 -3.30
N ALA A 105 -17.94 15.35 -3.64
CA ALA A 105 -16.86 16.26 -4.02
C ALA A 105 -16.88 16.66 -5.52
N GLY A 106 -17.90 16.23 -6.28
CA GLY A 106 -18.04 16.53 -7.71
C GLY A 106 -17.10 15.74 -8.62
N GLN A 107 -16.52 14.64 -8.13
CA GLN A 107 -15.58 13.76 -8.84
C GLN A 107 -16.17 12.39 -9.15
N GLY A 108 -17.48 12.32 -9.47
CA GLY A 108 -18.18 11.06 -9.75
C GLY A 108 -17.59 10.24 -10.89
N GLU A 109 -16.87 10.87 -11.84
CA GLU A 109 -16.18 10.14 -12.91
C GLU A 109 -15.06 9.23 -12.39
N TYR A 110 -14.43 9.57 -11.27
CA TYR A 110 -13.40 8.74 -10.64
C TYR A 110 -13.99 7.60 -9.81
N ALA A 111 -15.22 7.77 -9.30
CA ALA A 111 -15.91 6.70 -8.58
C ALA A 111 -16.10 5.45 -9.47
N ALA A 112 -16.29 5.66 -10.78
CA ALA A 112 -16.41 4.59 -11.78
C ALA A 112 -15.11 3.82 -12.04
N LEU A 113 -13.95 4.30 -11.56
CA LEU A 113 -12.68 3.56 -11.62
C LEU A 113 -12.51 2.57 -10.47
N LEU A 114 -13.35 2.67 -9.44
CA LEU A 114 -13.23 1.90 -8.20
C LEU A 114 -14.31 0.82 -8.19
N SER A 115 -13.90 -0.45 -8.13
CA SER A 115 -14.81 -1.59 -8.12
C SER A 115 -14.18 -2.79 -7.41
N LEU A 116 -15.00 -3.55 -6.68
CA LEU A 116 -14.62 -4.84 -6.10
C LEU A 116 -15.10 -6.03 -6.95
N GLN A 117 -15.31 -5.81 -8.26
CA GLN A 117 -15.71 -6.84 -9.23
C GLN A 117 -14.72 -6.92 -10.39
N GLY A 118 -14.27 -8.14 -10.69
CA GLY A 118 -13.28 -8.43 -11.73
C GLY A 118 -11.85 -8.26 -11.23
N TYR A 119 -10.95 -9.15 -11.67
CA TYR A 119 -9.58 -9.23 -11.14
C TYR A 119 -8.83 -7.89 -11.22
N SER A 120 -8.79 -7.26 -12.40
CA SER A 120 -8.11 -5.99 -12.60
C SER A 120 -8.65 -4.85 -11.72
N ASN A 121 -9.97 -4.76 -11.53
CA ASN A 121 -10.55 -3.74 -10.66
C ASN A 121 -10.18 -3.98 -9.19
N ILE A 122 -10.20 -5.23 -8.74
CA ILE A 122 -9.82 -5.60 -7.38
C ILE A 122 -8.33 -5.33 -7.15
N ARG A 123 -7.47 -5.63 -8.13
CA ARG A 123 -6.04 -5.25 -8.09
C ARG A 123 -5.87 -3.73 -8.04
N ASN A 124 -6.66 -2.96 -8.80
CA ASN A 124 -6.70 -1.49 -8.69
C ASN A 124 -7.13 -1.02 -7.29
N MET A 125 -8.08 -1.69 -6.63
CA MET A 125 -8.40 -1.40 -5.22
C MET A 125 -7.22 -1.68 -4.29
N GLY A 126 -6.42 -2.70 -4.61
CA GLY A 126 -5.14 -2.99 -3.96
C GLY A 126 -4.06 -1.92 -4.16
N LEU A 127 -4.21 -1.01 -5.12
CA LEU A 127 -3.35 0.17 -5.30
C LEU A 127 -3.99 1.44 -4.68
N PHE A 128 -5.30 1.58 -4.82
CA PHE A 128 -6.06 2.74 -4.37
C PHE A 128 -6.14 2.83 -2.83
N VAL A 129 -6.43 1.74 -2.13
CA VAL A 129 -6.50 1.76 -0.66
C VAL A 129 -5.15 2.18 -0.05
N PRO A 130 -4.01 1.60 -0.49
CA PRO A 130 -2.69 2.06 -0.05
C PRO A 130 -2.39 3.51 -0.40
N LEU A 131 -2.81 4.01 -1.57
CA LEU A 131 -2.67 5.42 -1.94
C LEU A 131 -3.36 6.34 -0.90
N VAL A 132 -4.62 6.07 -0.56
CA VAL A 132 -5.37 6.84 0.45
C VAL A 132 -4.67 6.76 1.80
N MET A 133 -4.19 5.57 2.17
CA MET A 133 -3.46 5.32 3.41
C MET A 133 -2.02 5.88 3.41
N GLY A 134 -1.54 6.40 2.29
CA GLY A 134 -0.21 7.01 2.17
C GLY A 134 0.94 6.00 2.15
N ALA A 135 0.70 4.76 1.70
CA ALA A 135 1.74 3.76 1.51
C ALA A 135 2.72 4.15 0.40
N GLU A 136 3.96 3.73 0.54
CA GLU A 136 5.01 3.84 -0.48
C GLU A 136 5.23 2.52 -1.23
N VAL A 137 5.01 1.40 -0.52
CA VAL A 137 5.21 0.05 -1.05
C VAL A 137 3.95 -0.75 -0.82
N VAL A 138 3.51 -1.45 -1.87
CA VAL A 138 2.39 -2.39 -1.85
C VAL A 138 2.93 -3.79 -2.14
N VAL A 139 2.62 -4.74 -1.27
CA VAL A 139 2.93 -6.16 -1.44
C VAL A 139 1.60 -6.87 -1.72
N LEU A 140 1.40 -7.35 -2.95
CA LEU A 140 0.22 -8.07 -3.37
C LEU A 140 0.45 -9.57 -3.19
N ILE A 141 -0.47 -10.21 -2.47
CA ILE A 141 -0.50 -11.62 -2.11
C ILE A 141 -1.92 -12.11 -2.34
N ASP A 142 -2.15 -13.30 -2.88
CA ASP A 142 -3.49 -13.89 -3.00
C ASP A 142 -3.81 -14.72 -1.73
N ASP A 143 -5.07 -15.09 -1.55
CA ASP A 143 -5.50 -15.77 -0.32
C ASP A 143 -5.14 -17.26 -0.28
N ASP A 144 -4.58 -17.81 -1.37
CA ASP A 144 -4.12 -19.19 -1.50
C ASP A 144 -2.60 -19.36 -1.34
N GLU A 145 -1.84 -18.28 -1.16
CA GLU A 145 -0.44 -18.34 -0.78
C GLU A 145 -0.18 -18.40 0.74
N VAL A 146 0.96 -18.98 1.09
CA VAL A 146 1.38 -19.25 2.47
C VAL A 146 2.85 -18.84 2.66
N PHE A 147 3.13 -18.16 3.77
CA PHE A 147 4.49 -17.75 4.14
C PHE A 147 5.21 -18.88 4.88
N GLU A 148 6.35 -19.32 4.33
CA GLU A 148 7.30 -20.24 4.98
C GLU A 148 8.65 -19.58 5.29
N ASP A 149 8.91 -18.42 4.66
CA ASP A 149 10.15 -17.68 4.78
C ASP A 149 10.01 -16.52 5.79
N PRO A 150 10.71 -16.55 6.95
CA PRO A 150 10.61 -15.48 7.96
C PRO A 150 11.12 -14.13 7.45
N ASP A 151 11.99 -14.13 6.44
CA ASP A 151 12.63 -12.96 5.85
C ASP A 151 11.85 -12.36 4.67
N PHE A 152 10.67 -12.91 4.32
CA PHE A 152 9.93 -12.54 3.12
C PHE A 152 9.73 -11.01 3.00
N MET A 153 9.27 -10.35 4.07
CA MET A 153 9.03 -8.90 4.05
C MET A 153 10.30 -8.08 3.93
N ARG A 154 11.40 -8.53 4.54
CA ARG A 154 12.71 -7.90 4.38
C ARG A 154 13.18 -7.96 2.93
N LYS A 155 13.05 -9.12 2.29
CA LYS A 155 13.41 -9.33 0.87
C LYS A 155 12.53 -8.51 -0.07
N ALA A 156 11.22 -8.49 0.17
CA ALA A 156 10.26 -7.68 -0.60
C ALA A 156 10.60 -6.19 -0.59
N ARG A 157 11.12 -5.67 0.53
CA ARG A 157 11.48 -4.25 0.70
C ARG A 157 12.92 -3.91 0.31
N GLU A 158 13.79 -4.91 0.15
CA GLU A 158 15.25 -4.71 0.05
C GLU A 158 15.66 -3.83 -1.14
N PHE A 159 15.01 -4.02 -2.29
CA PHE A 159 15.40 -3.34 -3.53
C PHE A 159 14.37 -2.33 -4.04
N ILE A 160 13.10 -2.47 -3.67
CA ILE A 160 12.02 -1.62 -4.16
C ILE A 160 12.26 -0.15 -3.82
N GLY A 161 12.02 0.76 -4.76
CA GLY A 161 12.35 2.19 -4.64
C GLY A 161 13.83 2.52 -4.83
N GLY A 162 14.71 1.51 -4.91
CA GLY A 162 16.13 1.65 -5.19
C GLY A 162 16.45 1.91 -6.67
N ARG A 163 17.73 1.73 -7.04
CA ARG A 163 18.21 1.85 -8.43
C ARG A 163 19.09 0.68 -8.83
N LEU A 164 18.87 0.17 -10.04
CA LEU A 164 19.70 -0.83 -10.69
C LEU A 164 20.10 -0.31 -12.08
N LEU A 165 21.41 -0.20 -12.33
CA LEU A 165 21.98 0.25 -13.61
C LEU A 165 21.39 1.59 -14.12
N GLY A 166 21.07 2.51 -13.20
CA GLY A 166 20.49 3.83 -13.53
C GLY A 166 18.97 3.85 -13.66
N THR A 167 18.30 2.70 -13.63
CA THR A 167 16.84 2.58 -13.63
C THR A 167 16.31 2.44 -12.20
N THR A 168 15.18 3.07 -11.90
CA THR A 168 14.47 2.88 -10.63
C THR A 168 13.81 1.51 -10.56
N ILE A 169 13.83 0.89 -9.39
CA ILE A 169 13.20 -0.41 -9.16
C ILE A 169 11.81 -0.15 -8.60
N ASP A 170 10.82 0.05 -9.48
CA ASP A 170 9.45 0.38 -9.06
C ASP A 170 8.50 -0.83 -9.04
N GLY A 171 8.94 -1.97 -9.58
CA GLY A 171 8.24 -3.26 -9.51
C GLY A 171 9.21 -4.40 -9.25
N VAL A 172 8.91 -5.24 -8.25
CA VAL A 172 9.62 -6.49 -7.97
C VAL A 172 8.63 -7.64 -8.02
N ALA A 173 8.98 -8.71 -8.71
CA ALA A 173 8.23 -9.96 -8.75
C ALA A 173 8.95 -11.02 -7.92
N GLY A 174 8.21 -11.77 -7.12
CA GLY A 174 8.66 -13.05 -6.60
C GLY A 174 8.16 -14.20 -7.48
N TYR A 175 8.34 -15.43 -7.00
CA TYR A 175 7.90 -16.64 -7.69
C TYR A 175 7.21 -17.62 -6.73
N TYR A 176 6.46 -18.54 -7.32
CA TYR A 176 5.70 -19.53 -6.59
C TYR A 176 6.49 -20.81 -6.38
N LEU A 177 6.37 -21.36 -5.17
CA LEU A 177 6.78 -22.72 -4.83
C LEU A 177 5.54 -23.59 -4.73
N ASN A 178 5.52 -24.70 -5.46
CA ASN A 178 4.47 -25.70 -5.36
C ASN A 178 4.57 -26.50 -4.05
N GLU A 179 3.66 -27.46 -3.82
CA GLU A 179 3.64 -28.34 -2.64
C GLU A 179 4.96 -29.04 -2.32
N ASP A 180 5.80 -29.36 -3.33
CA ASP A 180 7.09 -30.02 -3.14
C ASP A 180 8.25 -29.03 -2.92
N GLY A 181 7.98 -27.72 -3.02
CA GLY A 181 9.01 -26.68 -2.93
C GLY A 181 9.71 -26.41 -4.26
N ASP A 182 9.11 -26.79 -5.39
CA ASP A 182 9.64 -26.55 -6.73
C ASP A 182 8.89 -25.39 -7.42
N TYR A 183 9.58 -24.60 -8.23
CA TYR A 183 9.02 -23.49 -8.99
C TYR A 183 8.49 -23.91 -10.37
N TYR A 184 8.72 -25.15 -10.81
CA TYR A 184 8.11 -25.66 -12.02
C TYR A 184 6.64 -26.09 -11.80
N ASP A 185 5.82 -25.83 -12.81
CA ASP A 185 4.46 -26.35 -12.88
C ASP A 185 4.49 -27.88 -13.08
N LYS A 186 3.79 -28.63 -12.22
CA LYS A 186 3.63 -30.09 -12.36
C LYS A 186 2.68 -30.43 -13.51
N VAL A 187 3.17 -30.38 -14.74
CA VAL A 187 2.38 -30.66 -15.95
C VAL A 187 2.98 -31.82 -16.74
N ARG A 188 2.13 -32.80 -17.05
CA ARG A 188 2.48 -33.85 -18.01
C ARG A 188 2.34 -33.29 -19.41
N LYS A 189 3.38 -33.42 -20.25
CA LYS A 189 3.28 -33.03 -21.66
C LYS A 189 2.25 -33.88 -22.38
N GLU A 190 1.31 -33.22 -23.04
CA GLU A 190 0.24 -33.82 -23.83
C GLU A 190 0.35 -33.41 -25.31
N PRO A 191 -0.17 -34.19 -26.27
CA PRO A 191 -0.01 -33.92 -27.70
C PRO A 191 -0.46 -32.52 -28.12
N TRP A 192 -1.55 -32.00 -27.56
CA TRP A 192 -2.05 -30.66 -27.87
C TRP A 192 -1.07 -29.54 -27.48
N MET A 193 -0.19 -29.78 -26.51
CA MET A 193 0.83 -28.81 -26.08
C MET A 193 1.94 -28.61 -27.13
N THR A 194 1.97 -29.39 -28.21
CA THR A 194 2.98 -29.26 -29.29
C THR A 194 3.06 -27.83 -29.85
N TYR A 195 1.92 -27.14 -29.96
CA TYR A 195 1.85 -25.75 -30.43
C TYR A 195 1.48 -24.77 -29.31
N TRP A 196 1.24 -25.27 -28.10
CA TRP A 196 0.82 -24.50 -26.93
C TRP A 196 1.57 -24.91 -25.66
N ASP A 197 2.91 -25.00 -25.74
CA ASP A 197 3.75 -25.35 -24.58
C ASP A 197 3.99 -24.15 -23.66
N ARG A 198 2.92 -23.53 -23.16
CA ARG A 198 3.02 -22.36 -22.27
C ARG A 198 3.83 -22.66 -21.00
N PHE A 199 3.72 -23.90 -20.52
CA PHE A 199 4.43 -24.39 -19.34
C PHE A 199 5.92 -24.55 -19.63
N GLY A 200 6.28 -25.06 -20.81
CA GLY A 200 7.66 -25.08 -21.30
C GLY A 200 8.25 -23.68 -21.45
N SER A 201 7.54 -22.75 -22.08
CA SER A 201 8.02 -21.36 -22.22
C SER A 201 8.19 -20.67 -20.85
N LYS A 202 7.28 -20.91 -19.90
CA LYS A 202 7.41 -20.39 -18.54
C LYS A 202 8.60 -21.03 -17.80
N ALA A 203 8.82 -22.34 -17.97
CA ALA A 203 9.97 -23.03 -17.39
C ALA A 203 11.29 -22.48 -17.96
N GLU A 204 11.36 -22.23 -19.27
CA GLU A 204 12.53 -21.61 -19.92
C GLU A 204 12.82 -20.21 -19.33
N ALA A 205 11.78 -19.38 -19.14
CA ALA A 205 11.95 -18.09 -18.47
C ALA A 205 12.49 -18.25 -17.04
N PHE A 206 11.97 -19.23 -16.29
CA PHE A 206 12.48 -19.51 -14.95
C PHE A 206 13.92 -20.01 -14.94
N ASP A 207 14.35 -20.79 -15.93
CA ASP A 207 15.74 -21.23 -16.05
C ASP A 207 16.69 -20.04 -16.26
N GLU A 208 16.29 -19.07 -17.09
CA GLU A 208 17.06 -17.85 -17.35
C GLU A 208 17.09 -16.89 -16.15
N ILE A 209 15.99 -16.83 -15.39
CA ILE A 209 15.80 -15.83 -14.35
C ILE A 209 16.13 -16.39 -12.95
N ILE A 210 15.53 -17.51 -12.55
CA ILE A 210 15.68 -18.13 -11.22
C ILE A 210 16.86 -19.09 -11.20
N GLY A 211 17.00 -19.92 -12.24
CA GLY A 211 18.00 -20.99 -12.33
C GLY A 211 19.47 -20.51 -12.31
N VAL A 212 19.71 -19.21 -12.50
CA VAL A 212 21.04 -18.60 -12.47
C VAL A 212 21.27 -17.87 -11.14
N GLU A 213 22.33 -18.24 -10.41
CA GLU A 213 22.63 -17.73 -9.06
C GLU A 213 22.83 -16.20 -8.99
N LYS A 214 23.48 -15.60 -10.00
CA LYS A 214 23.76 -14.14 -10.04
C LYS A 214 23.46 -13.54 -11.42
N PRO A 215 22.96 -12.28 -11.47
CA PRO A 215 22.55 -11.43 -10.34
C PRO A 215 21.22 -11.89 -9.71
N ARG A 216 20.96 -11.51 -8.45
CA ARG A 216 19.74 -11.85 -7.70
C ARG A 216 18.48 -11.25 -8.34
N LEU A 217 18.53 -9.96 -8.65
CA LEU A 217 17.49 -9.26 -9.41
C LEU A 217 17.78 -9.32 -10.91
N LYS A 218 16.77 -9.71 -11.68
CA LYS A 218 16.83 -9.72 -13.15
C LYS A 218 15.55 -9.15 -13.72
N CYS A 219 15.65 -8.41 -14.82
CA CYS A 219 14.46 -7.91 -15.51
C CYS A 219 13.59 -9.09 -15.93
N THR A 220 12.28 -9.01 -15.71
CA THR A 220 11.35 -10.12 -15.99
C THR A 220 10.26 -9.72 -16.97
N PRO A 221 9.85 -10.64 -17.87
CA PRO A 221 8.75 -10.41 -18.81
C PRO A 221 7.35 -10.65 -18.19
N PHE A 222 7.27 -11.22 -16.99
CA PHE A 222 6.01 -11.43 -16.27
C PHE A 222 6.20 -11.31 -14.75
N ALA A 223 5.09 -11.20 -14.05
CA ALA A 223 4.99 -11.26 -12.60
C ALA A 223 3.81 -12.15 -12.21
N PHE A 224 3.80 -12.58 -10.94
CA PHE A 224 2.69 -13.31 -10.35
C PHE A 224 1.97 -12.41 -9.36
N GLY A 225 0.66 -12.22 -9.51
CA GLY A 225 -0.11 -11.28 -8.71
C GLY A 225 -0.03 -11.53 -7.21
N GLY A 226 0.01 -12.79 -6.77
CA GLY A 226 0.17 -13.17 -5.38
C GLY A 226 1.62 -13.17 -4.85
N CYS A 227 2.56 -12.62 -5.61
CA CYS A 227 3.91 -12.33 -5.13
C CYS A 227 4.49 -11.12 -5.87
N MET A 228 3.78 -9.98 -5.80
CA MET A 228 4.14 -8.78 -6.54
C MET A 228 4.32 -7.57 -5.61
N VAL A 229 5.46 -6.90 -5.69
CA VAL A 229 5.78 -5.70 -4.90
C VAL A 229 5.82 -4.49 -5.82
N ILE A 230 5.03 -3.46 -5.50
CA ILE A 230 4.85 -2.28 -6.34
C ILE A 230 5.14 -1.03 -5.54
N HIS A 231 6.00 -0.18 -6.08
CA HIS A 231 6.33 1.13 -5.53
C HIS A 231 5.31 2.19 -5.95
N ARG A 232 5.14 3.22 -5.12
CA ARG A 232 4.23 4.34 -5.34
C ARG A 232 4.46 5.11 -6.63
N ASN A 233 5.70 5.17 -7.12
CA ASN A 233 5.98 5.80 -8.41
C ASN A 233 5.27 5.08 -9.57
N LEU A 234 5.19 3.75 -9.51
CA LEU A 234 4.55 2.93 -10.53
C LEU A 234 3.02 2.96 -10.36
N PHE A 235 2.50 2.65 -9.17
CA PHE A 235 1.03 2.51 -9.02
C PHE A 235 0.25 3.82 -9.16
N ARG A 236 0.88 4.99 -9.00
CA ARG A 236 0.25 6.31 -9.30
C ARG A 236 0.10 6.58 -10.79
N VAL A 237 0.82 5.84 -11.61
CA VAL A 237 0.87 6.04 -13.06
C VAL A 237 0.13 4.93 -13.78
N VAL A 238 0.37 3.68 -13.41
CA VAL A 238 -0.10 2.50 -14.16
C VAL A 238 -1.16 1.76 -13.33
N PRO A 239 -2.44 1.76 -13.77
CA PRO A 239 -3.48 0.87 -13.25
C PRO A 239 -3.49 -0.48 -13.98
N PHE A 240 -4.13 -1.48 -13.37
CA PHE A 240 -4.58 -2.69 -14.05
C PHE A 240 -5.73 -2.36 -15.01
N ASP A 241 -5.80 -3.02 -16.17
CA ASP A 241 -6.82 -2.76 -17.19
C ASP A 241 -8.11 -3.55 -16.93
N PRO A 242 -9.25 -2.93 -16.59
CA PRO A 242 -10.50 -3.65 -16.33
C PRO A 242 -11.10 -4.35 -17.55
N ARG A 243 -10.62 -4.07 -18.77
CA ARG A 243 -11.11 -4.72 -19.98
C ARG A 243 -10.52 -6.11 -20.20
N ILE A 244 -9.37 -6.42 -19.58
CA ILE A 244 -8.88 -7.79 -19.53
C ILE A 244 -9.55 -8.50 -18.34
N THR A 245 -10.30 -9.56 -18.62
CA THR A 245 -11.07 -10.27 -17.60
C THR A 245 -10.24 -11.31 -16.86
N ARG A 246 -9.10 -11.75 -17.42
CA ARG A 246 -8.16 -12.69 -16.81
C ARG A 246 -6.76 -12.51 -17.41
N GLY A 247 -5.71 -12.60 -16.60
CA GLY A 247 -4.32 -12.38 -17.06
C GLY A 247 -3.82 -10.95 -16.80
N GLU A 248 -4.52 -10.25 -15.92
CA GLU A 248 -4.28 -8.88 -15.48
C GLU A 248 -2.86 -8.62 -14.98
N ASP A 249 -2.19 -9.60 -14.36
CA ASP A 249 -0.82 -9.44 -13.87
C ASP A 249 0.19 -9.33 -15.02
N THR A 250 0.02 -10.16 -16.06
CA THR A 250 0.86 -10.11 -17.26
C THR A 250 0.60 -8.82 -18.03
N ASP A 251 -0.67 -8.45 -18.22
CA ASP A 251 -1.05 -7.18 -18.83
C ASP A 251 -0.47 -5.99 -18.05
N TYR A 252 -0.46 -6.04 -16.71
CA TYR A 252 0.11 -4.99 -15.86
C TYR A 252 1.61 -4.81 -16.11
N VAL A 253 2.37 -5.89 -16.31
CA VAL A 253 3.81 -5.81 -16.65
C VAL A 253 4.02 -5.21 -18.03
N ILE A 254 3.20 -5.57 -19.02
CA ILE A 254 3.23 -4.97 -20.37
C ILE A 254 2.94 -3.47 -20.28
N ASN A 255 1.88 -3.11 -19.56
CA ASN A 255 1.48 -1.73 -19.33
C ASN A 255 2.58 -0.94 -18.61
N ALA A 256 3.19 -1.50 -17.56
CA ALA A 256 4.30 -0.87 -16.85
C ALA A 256 5.48 -0.57 -17.80
N ARG A 257 5.83 -1.53 -18.66
CA ARG A 257 6.92 -1.38 -19.64
C ARG A 257 6.64 -0.26 -20.65
N MET A 258 5.40 -0.16 -21.15
CA MET A 258 5.01 0.93 -22.06
C MET A 258 5.20 2.33 -21.42
N PHE A 259 5.09 2.43 -20.10
CA PHE A 259 5.31 3.67 -19.33
C PHE A 259 6.75 3.81 -18.81
N GLY A 260 7.67 2.93 -19.24
CA GLY A 260 9.09 2.98 -18.89
C GLY A 260 9.46 2.37 -17.54
N PHE A 261 8.51 1.68 -16.89
CA PHE A 261 8.76 0.96 -15.64
C PHE A 261 9.11 -0.50 -15.92
N ASN A 262 10.17 -0.99 -15.29
CA ASN A 262 10.57 -2.39 -15.39
C ASN A 262 10.19 -3.16 -14.12
N PHE A 263 9.72 -4.38 -14.31
CA PHE A 263 9.66 -5.36 -13.24
C PHE A 263 10.96 -6.16 -13.18
N PHE A 264 11.41 -6.42 -11.96
CA PHE A 264 12.56 -7.26 -11.69
C PHE A 264 12.14 -8.46 -10.86
N LEU A 265 12.44 -9.67 -11.32
CA LEU A 265 12.24 -10.87 -10.51
C LEU A 265 13.41 -11.03 -9.53
N ASP A 266 13.09 -11.23 -8.27
CA ASP A 266 14.04 -11.58 -7.22
C ASP A 266 14.07 -13.11 -7.04
N ASN A 267 15.19 -13.75 -7.38
CA ASN A 267 15.34 -15.21 -7.28
C ASN A 267 15.40 -15.74 -5.82
N GLN A 268 15.31 -14.86 -4.82
CA GLN A 268 15.19 -15.22 -3.40
C GLN A 268 13.84 -14.84 -2.78
N LEU A 269 12.97 -14.13 -3.50
CA LEU A 269 11.62 -13.78 -3.07
C LEU A 269 10.65 -14.85 -3.57
N ALA A 270 10.34 -15.81 -2.70
CA ALA A 270 9.47 -16.93 -3.04
C ALA A 270 8.33 -17.04 -2.03
N ILE A 271 7.19 -17.55 -2.49
CA ILE A 271 6.05 -17.84 -1.63
C ILE A 271 5.43 -19.18 -2.01
N LYS A 272 4.90 -19.91 -1.01
CA LYS A 272 4.26 -21.20 -1.22
C LYS A 272 2.88 -20.98 -1.82
N HIS A 273 2.60 -21.57 -2.98
CA HIS A 273 1.30 -21.49 -3.65
C HIS A 273 0.53 -22.81 -3.46
N LEU A 274 -0.61 -22.74 -2.77
CA LEU A 274 -1.44 -23.90 -2.43
C LEU A 274 -2.89 -23.72 -2.93
N PRO A 275 -3.09 -23.63 -4.26
CA PRO A 275 -4.39 -23.36 -4.85
C PRO A 275 -5.37 -24.51 -4.60
N PRO A 276 -6.68 -24.23 -4.53
CA PRO A 276 -7.68 -25.29 -4.48
C PRO A 276 -7.69 -26.12 -5.78
N PRO A 277 -8.24 -27.35 -5.76
CA PRO A 277 -8.26 -28.22 -6.92
C PRO A 277 -8.96 -27.57 -8.13
N LYS A 278 -8.31 -27.64 -9.30
CA LYS A 278 -8.87 -27.10 -10.56
C LYS A 278 -9.96 -28.03 -11.09
N ALA A 279 -11.18 -27.52 -11.25
CA ALA A 279 -12.31 -28.29 -11.77
C ALA A 279 -12.60 -28.06 -13.27
N HIS A 280 -11.93 -27.09 -13.92
CA HIS A 280 -12.28 -26.67 -15.28
C HIS A 280 -11.64 -27.55 -16.37
N PRO A 281 -12.39 -27.90 -17.44
CA PRO A 281 -11.87 -28.57 -18.61
C PRO A 281 -10.71 -27.82 -19.29
N ILE A 282 -9.83 -28.55 -19.98
CA ILE A 282 -8.67 -27.96 -20.68
C ILE A 282 -9.12 -26.93 -21.71
N TRP A 283 -10.19 -27.22 -22.48
CA TRP A 283 -10.68 -26.31 -23.53
C TRP A 283 -11.16 -24.97 -22.98
N GLN A 284 -11.68 -24.94 -21.75
CA GLN A 284 -12.17 -23.73 -21.12
C GLN A 284 -11.01 -22.85 -20.66
N ARG A 285 -9.99 -23.45 -20.03
CA ARG A 285 -8.75 -22.73 -19.69
C ARG A 285 -8.04 -22.20 -20.93
N PHE A 286 -8.04 -22.99 -22.00
CA PHE A 286 -7.45 -22.56 -23.27
C PHE A 286 -8.25 -21.44 -23.93
N ARG A 287 -9.58 -21.41 -23.77
CA ARG A 287 -10.42 -20.29 -24.19
C ARG A 287 -9.99 -19.00 -23.49
N GLU A 288 -9.84 -19.00 -22.17
CA GLU A 288 -9.36 -17.83 -21.42
C GLU A 288 -7.97 -17.36 -21.89
N ASP A 289 -7.07 -18.30 -22.19
CA ASP A 289 -5.77 -18.02 -22.79
C ASP A 289 -5.88 -17.28 -24.13
N ILE A 290 -6.80 -17.71 -25.00
CA ILE A 290 -7.05 -17.07 -26.29
C ILE A 290 -7.49 -15.61 -26.09
N TYR A 291 -8.48 -15.36 -25.23
CA TYR A 291 -9.00 -14.01 -24.99
C TYR A 291 -7.91 -13.06 -24.48
N ARG A 292 -7.17 -13.48 -23.45
CA ARG A 292 -6.15 -12.62 -22.82
C ARG A 292 -4.98 -12.31 -23.75
N LEU A 293 -4.46 -13.32 -24.46
CA LEU A 293 -3.29 -13.13 -25.34
C LEU A 293 -3.64 -12.35 -26.61
N LEU A 294 -4.83 -12.53 -27.18
CA LEU A 294 -5.29 -11.70 -28.30
C LEU A 294 -5.49 -10.25 -27.86
N TYR A 295 -6.00 -10.02 -26.65
CA TYR A 295 -6.14 -8.68 -26.09
C TYR A 295 -4.79 -7.99 -25.88
N ASP A 296 -3.84 -8.66 -25.21
CA ASP A 296 -2.49 -8.15 -24.97
C ASP A 296 -1.75 -7.86 -26.27
N ARG A 297 -1.79 -8.79 -27.24
CA ARG A 297 -1.19 -8.58 -28.55
C ARG A 297 -1.85 -7.41 -29.29
N SER A 298 -3.17 -7.30 -29.25
CA SER A 298 -3.87 -6.15 -29.84
C SER A 298 -3.38 -4.85 -29.20
N LYS A 299 -3.20 -4.81 -27.88
CA LYS A 299 -2.65 -3.63 -27.17
C LYS A 299 -1.26 -3.27 -27.69
N ILE A 300 -0.36 -4.25 -27.80
CA ILE A 300 0.99 -4.07 -28.34
C ILE A 300 0.96 -3.57 -29.80
N VAL A 301 0.21 -4.22 -30.68
CA VAL A 301 0.17 -3.87 -32.12
C VAL A 301 -0.49 -2.52 -32.38
N SER A 302 -1.46 -2.14 -31.54
CA SER A 302 -2.20 -0.88 -31.67
C SER A 302 -1.49 0.36 -31.09
N GLN A 303 -0.27 0.20 -30.57
CA GLN A 303 0.52 1.28 -29.97
C GLN A 303 0.80 2.43 -30.96
N GLU A 304 0.86 3.64 -30.43
CA GLU A 304 1.28 4.84 -31.17
C GLU A 304 2.39 5.56 -30.40
N LYS A 305 3.28 6.25 -31.10
CA LYS A 305 4.33 7.03 -30.44
C LYS A 305 3.71 8.14 -29.57
N ARG A 306 4.03 8.14 -28.28
CA ARG A 306 3.60 9.16 -27.31
C ARG A 306 4.80 9.70 -26.53
N PRO A 307 4.80 10.98 -26.11
CA PRO A 307 5.84 11.51 -25.23
C PRO A 307 5.91 10.72 -23.92
N ASN A 308 7.13 10.43 -23.46
CA ASN A 308 7.40 9.72 -22.20
C ASN A 308 6.84 8.29 -22.14
N MET A 309 6.64 7.65 -23.29
CA MET A 309 6.30 6.23 -23.39
C MET A 309 7.34 5.49 -24.24
N VAL A 310 7.46 4.20 -23.99
CA VAL A 310 8.31 3.27 -24.73
C VAL A 310 7.41 2.36 -25.55
N LEU A 311 7.73 2.18 -26.83
CA LEU A 311 7.09 1.15 -27.64
C LEU A 311 7.67 -0.20 -27.23
N VAL A 312 6.79 -1.15 -26.94
CA VAL A 312 7.16 -2.52 -26.62
C VAL A 312 6.80 -3.45 -27.76
N GLU A 313 7.53 -4.54 -27.90
CA GLU A 313 7.31 -5.59 -28.90
C GLU A 313 7.11 -6.95 -28.20
N PRO A 314 6.51 -7.96 -28.86
CA PRO A 314 6.36 -9.30 -28.28
C PRO A 314 7.67 -9.90 -27.74
N GLU A 315 8.79 -9.62 -28.39
CA GLU A 315 10.13 -10.09 -28.02
C GLU A 315 10.62 -9.53 -26.68
N ASP A 316 10.13 -8.36 -26.25
CA ASP A 316 10.44 -7.80 -24.93
C ASP A 316 9.90 -8.69 -23.79
N PHE A 317 8.98 -9.60 -24.13
CA PHE A 317 8.30 -10.50 -23.21
C PHE A 317 8.65 -11.98 -23.44
N ASP A 318 9.67 -12.29 -24.24
CA ASP A 318 10.12 -13.67 -24.42
C ASP A 318 10.78 -14.24 -23.14
N PRO A 319 10.74 -15.56 -22.94
CA PRO A 319 10.03 -16.56 -23.77
C PRO A 319 8.52 -16.63 -23.46
N TYR A 320 8.07 -16.16 -22.29
CA TYR A 320 6.67 -16.09 -21.90
C TYR A 320 6.34 -14.72 -21.31
N PRO A 321 5.21 -14.08 -21.66
CA PRO A 321 4.21 -14.49 -22.66
C PRO A 321 4.62 -14.27 -24.13
N GLY A 322 5.79 -13.72 -24.41
CA GLY A 322 6.21 -13.21 -25.73
C GLY A 322 6.02 -14.19 -26.90
N ALA A 323 6.33 -15.47 -26.70
CA ALA A 323 6.12 -16.50 -27.72
C ALA A 323 4.65 -16.66 -28.15
N PHE A 324 3.71 -16.15 -27.36
CA PHE A 324 2.27 -16.19 -27.60
C PHE A 324 1.68 -14.81 -27.91
N LEU A 325 2.52 -13.81 -28.19
CA LEU A 325 2.10 -12.46 -28.60
C LEU A 325 2.53 -12.13 -30.04
N LYS A 326 3.07 -13.11 -30.77
CA LYS A 326 3.60 -12.95 -32.13
C LYS A 326 2.51 -13.17 -33.20
N ASP A 327 2.88 -12.93 -34.46
CA ASP A 327 1.98 -13.04 -35.62
C ASP A 327 1.51 -14.47 -35.91
N ASP A 328 2.16 -15.49 -35.34
CA ASP A 328 1.80 -16.91 -35.50
C ASP A 328 0.77 -17.40 -34.46
N LEU A 329 0.30 -16.54 -33.56
CA LEU A 329 -0.64 -16.89 -32.48
C LEU A 329 -1.91 -17.56 -33.01
N GLU A 330 -2.55 -17.05 -34.07
CA GLU A 330 -3.77 -17.66 -34.63
C GLU A 330 -3.53 -19.06 -35.19
N ASP A 331 -2.34 -19.31 -35.75
CA ASP A 331 -1.94 -20.62 -36.25
C ASP A 331 -1.73 -21.60 -35.08
N LYS A 332 -1.08 -21.14 -33.99
CA LYS A 332 -0.97 -21.90 -32.75
C LYS A 332 -2.34 -22.25 -32.17
N ILE A 333 -3.26 -21.27 -32.13
CA ILE A 333 -4.63 -21.46 -31.64
C ILE A 333 -5.36 -22.51 -32.48
N LEU A 334 -5.28 -22.41 -33.81
CA LEU A 334 -5.93 -23.34 -34.73
C LEU A 334 -5.41 -24.76 -34.53
N LYS A 335 -4.09 -24.96 -34.60
CA LYS A 335 -3.47 -26.29 -34.53
C LYS A 335 -3.72 -26.96 -33.16
N THR A 336 -3.63 -26.18 -32.09
CA THR A 336 -3.88 -26.67 -30.72
C THR A 336 -5.32 -27.13 -30.55
N ASN A 337 -6.30 -26.33 -30.98
CA ASN A 337 -7.71 -26.73 -30.89
C ASN A 337 -8.03 -27.94 -31.77
N LEU A 338 -7.40 -28.09 -32.95
CA LEU A 338 -7.60 -29.28 -33.78
C LEU A 338 -7.09 -30.55 -33.10
N ILE A 339 -5.90 -30.52 -32.49
CA ILE A 339 -5.37 -31.69 -31.75
C ILE A 339 -6.24 -31.98 -30.52
N LEU A 340 -6.54 -30.96 -29.73
CA LEU A 340 -7.34 -31.12 -28.52
C LEU A 340 -8.76 -31.63 -28.83
N ALA A 341 -9.37 -31.18 -29.94
CA ALA A 341 -10.67 -31.68 -30.37
C ALA A 341 -10.61 -33.15 -30.83
N LEU A 342 -9.51 -33.59 -31.45
CA LEU A 342 -9.31 -35.00 -31.80
C LEU A 342 -9.10 -35.86 -30.55
N ASP A 343 -8.36 -35.37 -29.56
CA ASP A 343 -8.18 -36.06 -28.27
C ASP A 343 -9.53 -36.25 -27.56
N TYR A 344 -10.33 -35.19 -27.40
CA TYR A 344 -11.68 -35.31 -26.83
C TYR A 344 -12.59 -36.24 -27.63
N LEU A 345 -12.50 -36.21 -28.96
CA LEU A 345 -13.29 -37.11 -29.80
C LEU A 345 -12.87 -38.58 -29.61
N ALA A 346 -11.57 -38.86 -29.47
CA ALA A 346 -11.05 -40.20 -29.19
C ALA A 346 -11.53 -40.73 -27.83
N ASP A 347 -11.69 -39.83 -26.84
CA ASP A 347 -12.23 -40.13 -25.52
C ASP A 347 -13.78 -40.16 -25.47
N ASN A 348 -14.45 -40.00 -26.62
CA ASN A 348 -15.91 -39.90 -26.77
C ASN A 348 -16.55 -38.69 -26.04
N ASP A 349 -15.79 -37.65 -25.71
CA ASP A 349 -16.31 -36.38 -25.19
C ASP A 349 -16.68 -35.43 -26.35
N VAL A 350 -17.85 -35.69 -26.94
CA VAL A 350 -18.36 -34.93 -28.09
C VAL A 350 -18.63 -33.46 -27.71
N GLN A 351 -18.99 -33.18 -26.45
CA GLN A 351 -19.28 -31.81 -26.02
C GLN A 351 -17.99 -31.01 -25.88
N ALA A 352 -16.97 -31.53 -25.20
CA ALA A 352 -15.67 -30.86 -25.12
C ALA A 352 -15.02 -30.71 -26.49
N CYS A 353 -15.17 -31.69 -27.39
CA CYS A 353 -14.74 -31.57 -28.79
C CYS A 353 -15.40 -30.37 -29.49
N ARG A 354 -16.73 -30.22 -29.37
CA ARG A 354 -17.47 -29.09 -29.94
C ARG A 354 -17.01 -27.74 -29.36
N GLU A 355 -16.90 -27.65 -28.04
CA GLU A 355 -16.45 -26.42 -27.36
C GLU A 355 -15.01 -26.04 -27.75
N THR A 356 -14.15 -27.04 -27.94
CA THR A 356 -12.78 -26.84 -28.42
C THR A 356 -12.77 -26.30 -29.85
N LEU A 357 -13.60 -26.84 -30.75
CA LEU A 357 -13.73 -26.30 -32.10
C LEU A 357 -14.33 -24.89 -32.12
N GLN A 358 -15.25 -24.59 -31.20
CA GLN A 358 -15.83 -23.26 -31.04
C GLN A 358 -14.77 -22.21 -30.67
N ASN A 359 -13.72 -22.58 -29.92
CA ASN A 359 -12.61 -21.67 -29.63
C ASN A 359 -11.94 -21.11 -30.91
N ILE A 360 -11.87 -21.89 -31.99
CA ILE A 360 -11.29 -21.43 -33.27
C ILE A 360 -12.14 -20.30 -33.86
N TRP A 361 -13.47 -20.43 -33.77
CA TRP A 361 -14.39 -19.39 -34.22
C TRP A 361 -14.27 -18.16 -33.32
N LEU A 362 -14.32 -18.33 -32.00
CA LEU A 362 -14.21 -17.24 -31.00
C LEU A 362 -12.91 -16.44 -31.18
N ALA A 363 -11.79 -17.13 -31.41
CA ALA A 363 -10.48 -16.51 -31.65
C ALA A 363 -10.45 -15.53 -32.84
N ARG A 364 -11.38 -15.70 -33.81
CA ARG A 364 -11.47 -14.86 -35.02
C ARG A 364 -12.63 -13.88 -34.97
N THR A 365 -13.49 -13.97 -33.96
CA THR A 365 -14.70 -13.15 -33.84
C THR A 365 -14.73 -12.42 -32.50
N ASP A 366 -15.15 -13.13 -31.45
CA ASP A 366 -15.47 -12.54 -30.15
C ASP A 366 -14.23 -12.12 -29.36
N ALA A 367 -13.16 -12.92 -29.42
CA ALA A 367 -11.92 -12.64 -28.71
C ALA A 367 -11.06 -11.53 -29.35
N VAL A 368 -11.39 -11.12 -30.58
CA VAL A 368 -10.68 -10.02 -31.26
C VAL A 368 -11.23 -8.69 -30.72
N PRO A 369 -10.40 -7.84 -30.10
CA PRO A 369 -10.85 -6.54 -29.63
C PRO A 369 -11.41 -5.70 -30.78
N LYS A 370 -12.61 -5.14 -30.59
CA LYS A 370 -13.31 -4.35 -31.61
C LYS A 370 -12.80 -2.91 -31.69
N ASP A 371 -12.25 -2.42 -30.59
CA ASP A 371 -11.74 -1.06 -30.44
C ASP A 371 -10.21 -1.07 -30.27
N ASN A 372 -9.58 0.09 -30.47
CA ASN A 372 -8.14 0.25 -30.21
C ASN A 372 -7.84 0.08 -28.71
N THR A 373 -7.28 -1.06 -28.34
CA THR A 373 -6.95 -1.46 -26.96
C THR A 373 -5.96 -0.51 -26.30
N PHE A 374 -4.95 -0.05 -27.03
CA PHE A 374 -3.97 0.92 -26.50
C PHE A 374 -4.60 2.26 -26.14
N LEU A 375 -5.39 2.87 -27.03
CA LEU A 375 -6.02 4.16 -26.78
C LEU A 375 -7.06 4.08 -25.65
N ASN A 376 -7.79 2.97 -25.55
CA ASN A 376 -8.70 2.71 -24.45
C ASN A 376 -7.96 2.63 -23.10
N TYR A 377 -6.82 1.93 -23.08
CA TYR A 377 -5.97 1.86 -21.90
C TYR A 377 -5.37 3.22 -21.54
N LEU A 378 -4.93 4.04 -22.51
CA LEU A 378 -4.47 5.41 -22.25
C LEU A 378 -5.56 6.29 -21.63
N ALA A 379 -6.81 6.16 -22.07
CA ALA A 379 -7.93 6.90 -21.48
C ALA A 379 -8.23 6.47 -20.03
N LEU A 380 -8.07 5.18 -19.72
CA LEU A 380 -8.11 4.69 -18.35
C LEU A 380 -6.95 5.26 -17.52
N GLN A 381 -5.72 5.13 -18.02
CA GLN A 381 -4.50 5.55 -17.36
C GLN A 381 -4.51 7.04 -17.01
N ALA A 382 -4.98 7.89 -17.93
CA ALA A 382 -5.11 9.32 -17.70
C ALA A 382 -6.04 9.63 -16.52
N ARG A 383 -7.24 9.02 -16.51
CA ARG A 383 -8.22 9.20 -15.42
C ARG A 383 -7.71 8.65 -14.09
N TRP A 384 -7.01 7.50 -14.11
CA TRP A 384 -6.39 6.91 -12.93
C TRP A 384 -5.34 7.83 -12.30
N ARG A 385 -4.44 8.36 -13.13
CA ARG A 385 -3.40 9.30 -12.70
C ARG A 385 -4.01 10.57 -12.11
N ASP A 386 -5.07 11.08 -12.71
CA ASP A 386 -5.74 12.30 -12.26
C ASP A 386 -6.53 12.06 -10.95
N LEU A 387 -7.16 10.90 -10.79
CA LEU A 387 -7.68 10.43 -9.49
C LEU A 387 -6.56 10.39 -8.43
N CYS A 388 -5.42 9.78 -8.74
CA CYS A 388 -4.33 9.66 -7.77
C CYS A 388 -3.84 11.04 -7.29
N ARG A 389 -3.62 11.97 -8.24
CA ARG A 389 -3.22 13.35 -7.94
C ARG A 389 -4.28 14.10 -7.13
N TYR A 390 -5.55 13.88 -7.44
CA TYR A 390 -6.66 14.51 -6.72
C TYR A 390 -6.67 14.09 -5.24
N ILE A 391 -6.60 12.79 -4.96
CA ILE A 391 -6.56 12.26 -3.59
C ILE A 391 -5.35 12.76 -2.81
N GLU A 392 -4.20 12.88 -3.46
CA GLU A 392 -2.99 13.36 -2.80
C GLU A 392 -3.00 14.87 -2.49
N LYS A 393 -3.82 15.64 -3.21
CA LYS A 393 -3.91 17.09 -3.07
C LYS A 393 -5.04 17.54 -2.14
N GLU A 394 -6.17 16.83 -2.14
CA GLU A 394 -7.37 17.22 -1.39
C GLU A 394 -7.41 16.56 -0.01
N ASP A 395 -6.72 17.18 0.97
CA ASP A 395 -6.57 16.65 2.33
C ASP A 395 -7.90 16.30 3.01
N LYS A 396 -8.95 17.10 2.79
CA LYS A 396 -10.28 16.86 3.37
C LYS A 396 -10.91 15.57 2.83
N VAL A 397 -10.86 15.37 1.51
CA VAL A 397 -11.42 14.18 0.85
C VAL A 397 -10.63 12.94 1.29
N LYS A 398 -9.30 13.05 1.27
CA LYS A 398 -8.42 11.98 1.75
C LYS A 398 -8.70 11.62 3.21
N ALA A 399 -8.89 12.60 4.09
CA ALA A 399 -9.21 12.37 5.49
C ALA A 399 -10.56 11.64 5.69
N GLN A 400 -11.59 11.98 4.91
CA GLN A 400 -12.87 11.27 4.93
C GLN A 400 -12.72 9.81 4.48
N MET A 401 -11.98 9.56 3.40
CA MET A 401 -11.72 8.19 2.94
C MET A 401 -10.87 7.39 3.92
N LEU A 402 -9.87 8.01 4.54
CA LEU A 402 -9.08 7.41 5.61
C LEU A 402 -9.96 6.98 6.79
N ASP A 403 -10.91 7.81 7.20
CA ASP A 403 -11.87 7.47 8.26
C ASP A 403 -12.71 6.25 7.86
N ILE A 404 -13.21 6.20 6.62
CA ILE A 404 -13.95 5.04 6.10
C ILE A 404 -13.10 3.77 6.18
N ILE A 405 -11.87 3.79 5.67
CA ILE A 405 -10.97 2.62 5.70
C ILE A 405 -10.65 2.20 7.14
N ARG A 406 -10.41 3.17 8.03
CA ARG A 406 -10.10 2.90 9.45
C ARG A 406 -11.24 2.26 10.23
N ARG A 407 -12.50 2.49 9.84
CA ARG A 407 -13.67 1.79 10.40
C ARG A 407 -13.66 0.29 10.07
N GLY A 408 -13.01 -0.10 8.97
CA GLY A 408 -12.73 -1.48 8.62
C GLY A 408 -11.61 -2.12 9.44
N GLY A 409 -10.88 -1.32 10.23
CA GLY A 409 -9.78 -1.79 11.08
C GLY A 409 -10.22 -2.83 12.11
N ILE A 410 -9.54 -3.97 12.13
CA ILE A 410 -9.59 -4.95 13.21
C ILE A 410 -8.40 -4.66 14.10
N TYR A 411 -8.66 -3.88 15.13
CA TYR A 411 -7.65 -3.59 16.13
C TYR A 411 -7.71 -4.68 17.20
N TYR A 412 -6.58 -5.32 17.48
CA TYR A 412 -6.50 -6.33 18.54
C TYR A 412 -7.07 -5.76 19.82
N GLU A 413 -8.01 -6.49 20.42
CA GLU A 413 -8.66 -6.11 21.67
C GLU A 413 -7.65 -5.76 22.76
N GLU A 414 -6.42 -6.29 22.71
CA GLU A 414 -5.39 -6.02 23.69
C GLU A 414 -4.69 -4.68 23.46
N GLU A 415 -4.43 -4.29 22.22
CA GLU A 415 -3.85 -2.98 21.88
C GLU A 415 -4.88 -1.86 21.97
N GLN A 416 -6.16 -2.13 21.65
CA GLN A 416 -7.26 -1.21 21.96
C GLN A 416 -7.61 -1.21 23.43
N ARG A 417 -7.60 -2.34 24.15
CA ARG A 417 -7.74 -2.29 25.62
C ARG A 417 -6.54 -1.58 26.21
N GLN A 418 -5.33 -1.69 25.68
CA GLN A 418 -4.18 -1.00 26.23
C GLN A 418 -4.20 0.48 25.86
N LYS A 419 -4.46 0.87 24.61
CA LYS A 419 -4.60 2.27 24.17
C LYS A 419 -5.85 2.95 24.73
N ALA A 420 -6.98 2.25 24.86
CA ALA A 420 -8.22 2.76 25.46
C ALA A 420 -8.16 2.73 26.98
N ARG A 421 -7.53 1.72 27.63
CA ARG A 421 -7.25 1.76 29.08
C ARG A 421 -6.22 2.82 29.38
N LEU A 422 -5.20 3.03 28.56
CA LEU A 422 -4.26 4.16 28.67
C LEU A 422 -5.00 5.48 28.47
N LYS A 423 -5.78 5.65 27.38
CA LYS A 423 -6.61 6.85 27.16
C LYS A 423 -7.64 7.08 28.27
N GLU A 424 -8.29 6.07 28.82
CA GLU A 424 -9.23 6.19 29.95
C GLU A 424 -8.51 6.43 31.28
N LEU A 425 -7.31 5.85 31.50
CA LEU A 425 -6.44 6.16 32.64
C LEU A 425 -5.98 7.62 32.57
N TYR A 426 -5.58 8.09 31.39
CA TYR A 426 -5.10 9.45 31.12
C TYR A 426 -6.23 10.49 31.07
N ALA A 427 -7.44 10.12 30.62
CA ALA A 427 -8.61 10.99 30.66
C ALA A 427 -9.22 11.10 32.07
N ARG A 428 -9.02 10.10 32.94
CA ARG A 428 -9.49 10.12 34.34
C ARG A 428 -8.44 10.58 35.35
N GLY A 429 -7.17 10.56 35.00
CA GLY A 429 -6.09 11.08 35.83
C GLY A 429 -5.50 12.36 35.24
N ARG A 430 -6.03 13.53 35.63
CA ARG A 430 -5.18 14.72 35.67
C ARG A 430 -4.04 14.37 36.63
N GLU A 431 -2.85 14.09 36.11
CA GLU A 431 -1.69 14.02 36.98
C GLU A 431 -1.47 15.43 37.51
N PRO A 432 -1.68 15.68 38.82
CA PRO A 432 -1.58 17.03 39.35
C PRO A 432 -0.12 17.46 39.24
N VAL A 433 0.12 18.59 38.59
CA VAL A 433 1.43 19.22 38.61
C VAL A 433 1.59 19.88 39.97
N THR A 434 2.66 19.57 40.69
CA THR A 434 2.91 20.14 42.02
C THR A 434 3.85 21.35 41.94
N PRO A 435 3.76 22.31 42.89
CA PRO A 435 4.70 23.42 42.97
C PRO A 435 6.16 22.96 43.09
N ASP A 436 6.41 21.89 43.87
CA ASP A 436 7.74 21.30 44.05
C ASP A 436 8.32 20.77 42.73
N GLU A 437 7.49 20.16 41.88
CA GLU A 437 7.92 19.71 40.55
C GLU A 437 8.24 20.88 39.62
N LEU A 438 7.42 21.92 39.62
CA LEU A 438 7.68 23.12 38.82
C LEU A 438 9.00 23.78 39.24
N ALA A 439 9.31 23.81 40.54
CA ALA A 439 10.57 24.35 41.07
C ALA A 439 11.83 23.63 40.53
N GLN A 440 11.71 22.37 40.11
CA GLN A 440 12.82 21.60 39.52
C GLN A 440 13.05 21.88 38.03
N LEU A 441 12.13 22.61 37.38
CA LEU A 441 12.23 22.92 35.96
C LEU A 441 12.83 24.31 35.78
N GLU A 442 13.84 24.39 34.90
CA GLU A 442 14.62 25.60 34.70
C GLU A 442 13.76 26.82 34.29
N PHE A 443 12.67 26.59 33.55
CA PHE A 443 11.73 27.63 33.16
C PHE A 443 11.08 28.38 34.33
N PHE A 444 10.88 27.72 35.48
CA PHE A 444 10.19 28.27 36.64
C PHE A 444 11.13 28.63 37.81
N ALA A 445 12.45 28.51 37.62
CA ALA A 445 13.45 28.63 38.69
C ALA A 445 13.44 29.97 39.46
N ASP A 446 12.93 31.05 38.84
CA ASP A 446 12.90 32.39 39.45
C ASP A 446 11.62 32.67 40.27
N LEU A 447 10.68 31.73 40.30
CA LEU A 447 9.38 31.87 40.99
C LEU A 447 9.44 31.39 42.43
N THR A 448 8.66 32.04 43.31
CA THR A 448 8.49 31.61 44.70
C THR A 448 7.49 30.46 44.79
N MET A 449 7.48 29.70 45.89
CA MET A 449 6.50 28.61 46.08
C MET A 449 5.05 29.08 45.99
N GLU A 450 4.73 30.28 46.49
CA GLU A 450 3.40 30.89 46.35
C GLU A 450 3.03 31.17 44.88
N GLU A 451 4.00 31.62 44.08
CA GLU A 451 3.80 31.86 42.64
C GLU A 451 3.66 30.53 41.86
N LEU A 452 4.41 29.50 42.24
CA LEU A 452 4.34 28.16 41.68
C LEU A 452 3.01 27.47 42.00
N GLU A 453 2.44 27.70 43.19
CA GLU A 453 1.09 27.26 43.53
C GLU A 453 0.04 27.80 42.57
N VAL A 454 0.14 29.06 42.17
CA VAL A 454 -0.79 29.66 41.21
C VAL A 454 -0.66 28.99 39.84
N LEU A 455 0.57 28.77 39.36
CA LEU A 455 0.82 28.15 38.05
C LEU A 455 0.46 26.67 38.01
N SER A 456 0.72 25.92 39.08
CA SER A 456 0.40 24.50 39.17
C SER A 456 -1.08 24.19 38.90
N ARG A 457 -1.97 25.13 39.22
CA ARG A 457 -3.43 25.00 39.02
C ARG A 457 -3.90 25.16 37.58
N ILE A 458 -3.05 25.70 36.70
CA ILE A 458 -3.35 25.91 35.28
C ILE A 458 -2.50 25.01 34.37
N CYS A 459 -1.74 24.08 34.95
CA CYS A 459 -0.93 23.12 34.23
C CYS A 459 -1.67 21.79 34.11
N ASP A 460 -1.61 21.20 32.91
CA ASP A 460 -1.98 19.80 32.66
C ASP A 460 -0.74 19.03 32.18
N VAL A 461 -0.80 17.69 32.16
CA VAL A 461 0.29 16.83 31.66
C VAL A 461 -0.21 15.99 30.49
N GLY A 462 0.41 16.18 29.33
CA GLY A 462 0.29 15.31 28.16
C GLY A 462 1.33 14.21 28.16
N PHE A 463 0.96 13.02 27.68
CA PHE A 463 1.83 11.87 27.52
C PHE A 463 1.94 11.55 26.03
N TYR A 464 3.17 11.41 25.56
CA TYR A 464 3.49 11.15 24.17
C TYR A 464 4.39 9.93 24.08
N THR A 465 4.05 9.01 23.20
CA THR A 465 4.88 7.84 22.87
C THR A 465 5.98 8.22 21.87
N GLU A 466 7.02 7.40 21.74
CA GLU A 466 8.07 7.61 20.73
C GLU A 466 7.46 7.77 19.34
N ASP A 467 8.00 8.71 18.56
CA ASP A 467 7.53 9.10 17.22
C ASP A 467 6.13 9.76 17.17
N GLU A 468 5.50 10.02 18.32
CA GLU A 468 4.23 10.74 18.36
C GLU A 468 4.44 12.25 18.14
N VAL A 469 3.63 12.83 17.24
CA VAL A 469 3.68 14.26 16.92
C VAL A 469 3.02 15.07 18.02
N ILE A 470 3.78 15.98 18.63
CA ILE A 470 3.31 16.88 19.69
C ILE A 470 2.79 18.18 19.08
N LEU A 471 3.51 18.76 18.11
CA LEU A 471 3.15 19.98 17.38
C LEU A 471 3.32 19.77 15.88
N ASN A 472 2.41 20.28 15.05
CA ASN A 472 2.57 20.27 13.60
C ASN A 472 2.96 21.65 13.08
N GLU A 473 3.93 21.70 12.16
CA GLU A 473 4.23 22.90 11.38
C GLU A 473 2.96 23.45 10.70
N GLY A 474 2.80 24.77 10.69
CA GLY A 474 1.67 25.44 10.05
C GLY A 474 0.37 25.44 10.85
N GLN A 475 0.27 24.68 11.96
CA GLN A 475 -0.87 24.78 12.87
C GLN A 475 -0.72 25.98 13.81
N ILE A 476 -1.83 26.66 14.07
CA ILE A 476 -1.89 27.73 15.08
C ILE A 476 -1.88 27.08 16.46
N GLY A 477 -0.87 27.41 17.27
CA GLY A 477 -0.72 26.88 18.62
C GLY A 477 -1.24 27.85 19.68
N ASN A 478 -2.11 27.37 20.56
CA ASN A 478 -2.67 28.11 21.70
C ASN A 478 -2.22 27.55 23.06
N THR A 479 -1.09 26.85 23.10
CA THR A 479 -0.62 26.13 24.28
C THR A 479 0.88 26.27 24.41
N LEU A 480 1.36 26.50 25.63
CA LEU A 480 2.77 26.43 25.99
C LEU A 480 3.09 25.02 26.45
N TYR A 481 4.20 24.46 25.98
CA TYR A 481 4.63 23.10 26.28
C TYR A 481 5.96 23.14 27.02
N ILE A 482 6.09 22.43 28.14
CA ILE A 482 7.34 22.27 28.89
C ILE A 482 7.64 20.78 29.08
N VAL A 483 8.83 20.32 28.67
CA VAL A 483 9.19 18.89 28.79
C VAL A 483 9.43 18.54 30.27
N ARG A 484 8.59 17.66 30.84
CA ARG A 484 8.70 17.18 32.23
C ARG A 484 9.65 15.99 32.35
N SER A 485 9.62 15.08 31.38
CA SER A 485 10.56 13.96 31.26
C SER A 485 10.58 13.44 29.82
N GLY A 486 11.69 12.82 29.43
CA GLY A 486 11.95 12.39 28.05
C GLY A 486 12.60 13.49 27.22
N SER A 487 12.61 13.30 25.91
CA SER A 487 13.19 14.21 24.94
C SER A 487 12.36 14.24 23.66
N VAL A 488 12.42 15.36 22.96
CA VAL A 488 11.66 15.60 21.74
C VAL A 488 12.57 16.23 20.69
N ARG A 489 12.29 15.97 19.41
CA ARG A 489 13.03 16.52 18.28
C ARG A 489 12.15 17.51 17.51
N VAL A 490 12.75 18.65 17.16
CA VAL A 490 12.14 19.68 16.32
C VAL A 490 12.61 19.42 14.89
N VAL A 491 11.67 19.14 14.00
CA VAL A 491 11.94 18.72 12.62
C VAL A 491 11.26 19.66 11.64
N LYS A 492 11.89 19.84 10.48
CA LYS A 492 11.35 20.63 9.38
C LYS A 492 11.56 19.91 8.05
N GLY A 493 10.53 19.95 7.21
CA GLY A 493 10.51 19.20 5.94
C GLY A 493 9.45 18.10 5.94
N ALA A 494 9.31 17.41 4.81
CA ALA A 494 8.44 16.24 4.70
C ALA A 494 9.08 15.02 5.39
N PRO A 495 8.31 13.98 5.77
CA PRO A 495 8.79 12.82 6.53
C PRO A 495 10.02 12.06 5.97
N PHE A 496 10.40 12.31 4.71
CA PHE A 496 11.54 11.67 4.03
C PHE A 496 12.71 12.63 3.76
N GLU A 497 12.55 13.91 4.10
CA GLU A 497 13.57 14.96 4.04
C GLU A 497 13.61 15.74 5.37
N GLU A 498 13.27 15.07 6.49
CA GLU A 498 13.23 15.71 7.79
C GLU A 498 14.64 16.14 8.23
N VAL A 499 14.81 17.45 8.36
CA VAL A 499 16.00 18.03 8.97
C VAL A 499 15.69 18.27 10.44
N VAL A 500 16.41 17.56 11.31
CA VAL A 500 16.38 17.81 12.76
C VAL A 500 17.04 19.15 13.04
N LEU A 501 16.23 20.14 13.44
CA LEU A 501 16.69 21.49 13.75
C LEU A 501 17.27 21.58 15.17
N ALA A 502 16.64 20.86 16.11
CA ALA A 502 17.03 20.83 17.52
C ALA A 502 16.47 19.59 18.22
N ARG A 503 17.08 19.23 19.35
CA ARG A 503 16.50 18.32 20.35
C ARG A 503 16.23 19.13 21.61
N VAL A 504 15.08 18.91 22.23
CA VAL A 504 14.59 19.62 23.40
C VAL A 504 14.39 18.60 24.51
N SER A 505 15.01 18.85 25.65
CA SER A 505 15.06 17.92 26.78
C SER A 505 14.30 18.47 27.99
N LYS A 506 14.24 17.67 29.06
CA LYS A 506 13.59 18.04 30.33
C LYS A 506 13.94 19.48 30.77
N GLY A 507 12.91 20.25 31.12
CA GLY A 507 13.02 21.62 31.65
C GLY A 507 12.89 22.71 30.59
N GLU A 508 13.01 22.35 29.31
CA GLU A 508 12.89 23.30 28.21
C GLU A 508 11.46 23.42 27.68
N GLN A 509 11.16 24.60 27.13
CA GLN A 509 9.85 24.93 26.57
C GLN A 509 9.80 24.97 25.04
N LEU A 510 8.58 24.78 24.53
CA LEU A 510 8.18 24.77 23.12
C LEU A 510 6.84 25.50 22.93
N GLY A 511 6.61 25.98 21.70
CA GLY A 511 5.36 26.67 21.32
C GLY A 511 5.27 28.12 21.81
N GLU A 512 6.33 28.65 22.42
CA GLU A 512 6.36 29.98 23.03
C GLU A 512 6.14 31.11 22.00
N LEU A 513 6.66 30.94 20.79
CA LEU A 513 6.50 31.93 19.72
C LEU A 513 5.06 32.00 19.23
N SER A 514 4.42 30.83 19.03
CA SER A 514 3.01 30.76 18.62
C SER A 514 2.08 31.33 19.69
N LEU A 515 2.40 31.07 20.97
CA LEU A 515 1.64 31.61 22.10
C LEU A 515 1.68 33.14 22.16
N ILE A 516 2.85 33.75 21.94
CA ILE A 516 3.09 35.20 22.13
C ILE A 516 2.75 36.00 20.87
N ALA A 517 3.14 35.50 19.69
CA ALA A 517 3.08 36.25 18.43
C ALA A 517 1.85 35.92 17.56
N ASP A 518 0.99 35.00 18.01
CA ASP A 518 -0.18 34.52 17.25
C ASP A 518 0.19 33.99 15.86
N THR A 519 1.37 33.36 15.77
CA THR A 519 1.89 32.77 14.52
C THR A 519 1.75 31.25 14.50
N PRO A 520 1.58 30.63 13.32
CA PRO A 520 1.67 29.19 13.18
C PRO A 520 3.01 28.64 13.68
N HIS A 521 3.01 27.39 14.13
CA HIS A 521 4.24 26.68 14.47
C HIS A 521 5.18 26.63 13.26
N MET A 522 6.45 26.98 13.47
CA MET A 522 7.44 27.10 12.39
C MET A 522 8.11 25.77 11.98
N ALA A 523 7.83 24.71 12.75
CA ALA A 523 8.41 23.37 12.64
C ALA A 523 7.49 22.37 13.36
N THR A 524 7.62 21.10 13.00
CA THR A 524 6.95 19.98 13.67
C THR A 524 7.78 19.54 14.87
N VAL A 525 7.14 19.12 15.96
CA VAL A 525 7.79 18.55 17.14
C VAL A 525 7.31 17.12 17.32
N VAL A 526 8.25 16.19 17.44
CA VAL A 526 8.01 14.76 17.58
C VAL A 526 8.71 14.25 18.84
N ALA A 527 8.08 13.35 19.58
CA ALA A 527 8.73 12.69 20.70
C ALA A 527 9.90 11.80 20.22
N ASP A 528 11.09 12.04 20.76
CA ASP A 528 12.30 11.24 20.44
C ASP A 528 12.36 9.97 21.30
N GLU A 529 11.66 9.99 22.44
CA GLU A 529 11.41 8.87 23.35
C GLU A 529 10.09 9.13 24.09
N PRO A 530 9.51 8.17 24.84
CA PRO A 530 8.30 8.40 25.62
C PRO A 530 8.43 9.64 26.54
N ALA A 531 7.63 10.67 26.25
CA ALA A 531 7.76 11.98 26.85
C ALA A 531 6.51 12.37 27.67
N ARG A 532 6.75 13.05 28.79
CA ARG A 532 5.71 13.74 29.57
C ARG A 532 5.90 15.23 29.38
N ILE A 533 4.85 15.94 29.01
CA ILE A 533 4.91 17.37 28.68
C ILE A 533 3.85 18.11 29.49
N ILE A 534 4.27 19.12 30.24
CA ILE A 534 3.37 20.05 30.91
C ILE A 534 2.82 21.00 29.86
N THR A 535 1.50 21.16 29.84
CA THR A 535 0.78 22.06 28.93
C THR A 535 0.09 23.16 29.71
N ILE A 536 0.20 24.39 29.21
CA ILE A 536 -0.51 25.55 29.75
C ILE A 536 -1.25 26.24 28.61
N GLU A 537 -2.58 26.30 28.70
CA GLU A 537 -3.40 26.98 27.69
C GLU A 537 -3.19 28.49 27.72
N LYS A 538 -3.20 29.11 26.54
CA LYS A 538 -2.98 30.55 26.35
C LYS A 538 -3.87 31.40 27.22
N GLU A 539 -5.18 31.14 27.23
CA GLU A 539 -6.13 31.95 27.99
C GLU A 539 -5.84 31.90 29.50
N ALA A 540 -5.54 30.71 30.03
CA ALA A 540 -5.19 30.53 31.44
C ALA A 540 -3.85 31.19 31.79
N PHE A 541 -2.87 31.07 30.90
CA PHE A 541 -1.55 31.69 31.05
C PHE A 541 -1.67 33.22 31.14
N PHE A 542 -2.28 33.86 30.14
CA PHE A 542 -2.44 35.32 30.11
C PHE A 542 -3.28 35.84 31.28
N LYS A 543 -4.30 35.10 31.70
CA LYS A 543 -5.09 35.45 32.89
C LYS A 543 -4.25 35.49 34.17
N VAL A 544 -3.27 34.59 34.33
CA VAL A 544 -2.33 34.63 35.47
C VAL A 544 -1.36 35.80 35.33
N LEU A 545 -0.86 36.09 34.12
CA LEU A 545 0.03 37.23 33.89
C LEU A 545 -0.65 38.57 34.22
N ASP A 546 -1.91 38.74 33.82
CA ASP A 546 -2.69 39.94 34.06
C ASP A 546 -3.03 40.12 35.56
N ALA A 547 -3.27 39.01 36.27
CA ALA A 547 -3.59 39.03 37.70
C ALA A 547 -2.34 39.19 38.60
N ASN A 548 -1.17 38.74 38.15
CA ASN A 548 0.07 38.72 38.94
C ASN A 548 1.26 39.32 38.17
N GLY A 549 1.42 40.64 38.26
CA GLY A 549 2.50 41.35 37.56
C GLY A 549 3.93 40.91 37.90
N GLN A 550 4.17 40.33 39.09
CA GLN A 550 5.48 39.76 39.44
C GLN A 550 5.77 38.44 38.70
N ILE A 551 4.78 37.54 38.64
CA ILE A 551 4.87 36.31 37.84
C ILE A 551 5.10 36.67 36.37
N ALA A 552 4.34 37.64 35.86
CA ALA A 552 4.48 38.12 34.49
C ALA A 552 5.88 38.64 34.19
N ARG A 553 6.42 39.52 35.05
CA ARG A 553 7.78 40.05 34.90
C ARG A 553 8.82 38.95 34.85
N LYS A 554 8.76 37.97 35.75
CA LYS A 554 9.74 36.88 35.85
C LYS A 554 9.67 35.94 34.64
N LEU A 555 8.48 35.49 34.25
CA LEU A 555 8.29 34.60 33.11
C LEU A 555 8.63 35.27 31.78
N LEU A 556 8.25 36.54 31.58
CA LEU A 556 8.61 37.29 30.37
C LEU A 556 10.13 37.50 30.28
N LEU A 557 10.81 37.80 31.38
CA LEU A 557 12.27 37.89 31.41
C LEU A 557 12.92 36.54 31.06
N ARG A 558 12.38 35.43 31.60
CA ARG A 558 12.87 34.08 31.30
C ARG A 558 12.69 33.71 29.83
N LEU A 559 11.52 33.98 29.26
CA LEU A 559 11.21 33.77 27.85
C LEU A 559 12.12 34.62 26.95
N ALA A 560 12.26 35.91 27.26
CA ALA A 560 13.13 36.81 26.51
C ALA A 560 14.60 36.36 26.54
N LYS A 561 15.09 35.91 27.70
CA LYS A 561 16.46 35.38 27.84
C LYS A 561 16.66 34.12 27.00
N THR A 562 15.73 33.16 27.09
CA THR A 562 15.82 31.89 26.36
C THR A 562 15.73 32.10 24.85
N LEU A 563 14.83 32.96 24.39
CA LEU A 563 14.72 33.32 22.96
C LEU A 563 15.97 34.05 22.47
N GLY A 564 16.56 34.91 23.30
CA GLY A 564 17.82 35.58 22.99
C GLY A 564 19.00 34.61 22.85
N GLU A 565 19.10 33.62 23.73
CA GLU A 565 20.11 32.55 23.66
C GLU A 565 19.93 31.69 22.41
N ARG A 566 18.70 31.22 22.13
CA ARG A 566 18.38 30.45 20.92
C ARG A 566 18.67 31.24 19.64
N LEU A 567 18.37 32.54 19.61
CA LEU A 567 18.67 33.42 18.48
C LEU A 567 20.18 33.56 18.25
N LYS A 568 20.96 33.71 19.33
CA LYS A 568 22.41 33.79 19.27
C LYS A 568 23.01 32.50 18.72
N GLU A 569 22.60 31.34 19.22
CA GLU A 569 23.05 30.04 18.72
C GLU A 569 22.70 29.83 17.25
N THR A 570 21.47 30.21 16.85
CA THR A 570 21.03 30.14 15.46
C THR A 570 21.88 31.04 14.55
N HIS A 571 22.20 32.25 15.02
CA HIS A 571 23.06 33.19 14.27
C HIS A 571 24.50 32.68 14.12
N GLU A 572 25.08 32.12 15.19
CA GLU A 572 26.42 31.53 15.17
C GLU A 572 26.49 30.31 14.24
N ARG A 573 25.48 29.42 14.28
CA ARG A 573 25.37 28.29 13.34
C ARG A 573 25.28 28.77 11.90
N HIS A 574 24.44 29.78 11.62
CA HIS A 574 24.31 30.36 10.28
C HIS A 574 25.63 30.97 9.77
N LEU A 575 26.35 31.71 10.61
CA LEU A 575 27.67 32.25 10.26
C LEU A 575 28.68 31.13 9.95
N SER A 576 28.73 30.09 10.78
CA SER A 576 29.65 28.96 10.58
C SER A 576 29.40 28.20 9.27
N LEU A 577 28.12 28.00 8.91
CA LEU A 577 27.71 27.36 7.66
C LEU A 577 28.07 28.22 6.45
N LYS A 578 27.87 29.54 6.56
CA LYS A 578 28.23 30.49 5.50
C LYS A 578 29.75 30.49 5.24
N THR A 579 30.56 30.54 6.29
CA THR A 579 32.03 30.48 6.16
C THR A 579 32.50 29.16 5.57
N ARG A 580 31.86 28.04 5.94
CA ARG A 580 32.18 26.70 5.41
C ARG A 580 31.81 26.58 3.93
N ALA A 581 30.64 27.09 3.53
CA ALA A 581 30.23 27.15 2.12
C ALA A 581 31.15 28.06 1.27
N GLU A 582 31.62 29.18 1.83
CA GLU A 582 32.60 30.05 1.17
C GLU A 582 33.96 29.35 1.01
N MET A 583 34.43 28.57 1.99
CA MET A 583 35.65 27.76 1.89
C MET A 583 35.52 26.61 0.86
N ASP A 584 34.38 25.93 0.80
CA ASP A 584 34.15 24.84 -0.15
C ASP A 584 34.15 25.35 -1.60
N VAL A 585 33.65 26.57 -1.86
CA VAL A 585 33.73 27.22 -3.17
C VAL A 585 35.18 27.61 -3.54
N TYR A 586 36.00 28.01 -2.56
CA TYR A 586 37.42 28.31 -2.77
C TYR A 586 38.29 27.07 -2.98
N MET A 587 37.86 25.88 -2.52
CA MET A 587 38.56 24.61 -2.73
C MET A 587 38.17 23.92 -4.05
N LEU A 588 37.11 24.38 -4.71
CA LEU A 588 36.62 23.91 -6.00
C LEU A 588 37.10 24.76 -7.19
N LEU A 589 37.80 25.88 -6.92
CA LEU A 589 38.49 26.75 -7.89
C LEU A 589 40.00 26.52 -7.80
#